data_AF-A0A5B6Z2X1-F1
#
_entry.id   AF-A0A5B6Z2X1-F1
#
_cell.length_a   1.000
_cell.length_b   1.000
_cell.length_c   1.000
_cell.angle_alpha   90.00
_cell.angle_beta   90.00
_cell.angle_gamma   90.00
#
_symmetry.space_group_name_H-M   'P 1'
#
loop_
_entity.id
_entity.type
_entity.pdbx_description
1 polymer ?
#
loop_
_entity_poly.entity_id
_entity_poly.type
_entity_poly.pdbx_seq_one_letter_code
_entity_poly.pdbx_strand_id
1 'polypeptide(L)'
;MDEDSKIIEGLRENNEYLRAQILHFEKALKQAIANQEEVKMINNNELLKSKEIIDDLNKKLASCMSTIDAKNVELLNLQIALGQYYAEIEAKEHLEGDLALAREESAKLSELLKDANQQAEISKREKEEILAKVSEAERVLVEGKNRVNKLEEDNVKLRRALEQSMTRLNRMSLDSDYFVDRRIVIKLLVTYFQRNHSKEVLDLMVRMLGFSDEDKQRIGAAQQGTGKGVVRGVLGLPGRLVGGILGGSSAEVPANVASENQSFADLWVDFLLKETEERERRESAGASSLSKEDQQGRSPSATGVGGSPLPDHKTNASGSPAAAAGFSRFNPSQNDNQSPFSSRGNVLQSGHSDSEFSTVPLNSSERNSRVSRLLPRY
;
A
#
# COMPACT_ATOMS: atom_id res chain seq x y z
N MET A 1 3.17 -156.75 -30.07
CA MET A 1 2.65 -156.25 -31.37
C MET A 1 1.37 -155.43 -31.18
N ASP A 2 0.37 -155.93 -30.44
CA ASP A 2 -0.88 -155.18 -30.20
C ASP A 2 -0.72 -154.04 -29.18
N GLU A 3 0.07 -154.22 -28.11
CA GLU A 3 0.35 -153.14 -27.15
C GLU A 3 1.18 -152.01 -27.76
N ASP A 4 2.19 -152.33 -28.57
CA ASP A 4 3.00 -151.33 -29.28
C ASP A 4 2.13 -150.52 -30.26
N SER A 5 1.21 -151.18 -30.97
CA SER A 5 0.25 -150.50 -31.85
C SER A 5 -0.69 -149.56 -31.08
N LYS A 6 -1.14 -149.96 -29.89
CA LYS A 6 -1.97 -149.13 -29.01
C LYS A 6 -1.21 -147.92 -28.45
N ILE A 7 0.08 -148.08 -28.15
CA ILE A 7 0.97 -146.98 -27.72
C ILE A 7 1.22 -146.02 -28.89
N ILE A 8 1.50 -146.53 -30.09
CA ILE A 8 1.70 -145.71 -31.30
C ILE A 8 0.45 -144.88 -31.63
N GLU A 9 -0.73 -145.48 -31.54
CA GLU A 9 -1.98 -144.77 -31.81
C GLU A 9 -2.30 -143.72 -30.75
N GLY A 10 -2.11 -144.02 -29.46
CA GLY A 10 -2.24 -143.03 -28.39
C GLY A 10 -1.25 -141.86 -28.50
N LEU A 11 -0.02 -142.13 -28.98
CA LEU A 11 0.95 -141.08 -29.30
C LEU A 11 0.52 -140.26 -30.51
N ARG A 12 -0.13 -140.86 -31.51
CA ARG A 12 -0.66 -140.17 -32.69
C ARG A 12 -1.81 -139.24 -32.33
N GLU A 13 -2.78 -139.72 -31.56
CA GLU A 13 -3.89 -138.91 -31.03
C GLU A 13 -3.39 -137.76 -30.16
N ASN A 14 -2.41 -138.02 -29.28
CA ASN A 14 -1.80 -136.98 -28.45
C ASN A 14 -1.02 -135.95 -29.30
N ASN A 15 -0.32 -136.39 -30.35
CA ASN A 15 0.38 -135.49 -31.28
C ASN A 15 -0.62 -134.62 -32.06
N GLU A 16 -1.73 -135.18 -32.52
CA GLU A 16 -2.81 -134.45 -33.18
C GLU A 16 -3.49 -133.45 -32.24
N TYR A 17 -3.75 -133.85 -31.00
CA TYR A 17 -4.27 -132.95 -29.96
C TYR A 17 -3.32 -131.78 -29.70
N LEU A 18 -2.02 -132.05 -29.54
CA LEU A 18 -1.00 -131.02 -29.37
C LEU A 18 -0.91 -130.09 -30.58
N ARG A 19 -1.01 -130.61 -31.81
CA ARG A 19 -1.04 -129.80 -33.04
C ARG A 19 -2.28 -128.90 -33.09
N ALA A 20 -3.45 -129.43 -32.75
CA ALA A 20 -4.68 -128.65 -32.69
C ALA A 20 -4.60 -127.53 -31.64
N GLN A 21 -4.01 -127.84 -30.49
CA GLN A 21 -3.77 -126.86 -29.42
C GLN A 21 -2.78 -125.76 -29.84
N ILE A 22 -1.67 -126.12 -30.49
CA ILE A 22 -0.70 -125.16 -31.05
C ILE A 22 -1.41 -124.25 -32.07
N LEU A 23 -2.17 -124.83 -33.00
CA LEU A 23 -2.89 -124.05 -34.02
C LEU A 23 -3.92 -123.10 -33.40
N HIS A 24 -4.63 -123.54 -32.35
CA HIS A 24 -5.53 -122.69 -31.59
C HIS A 24 -4.79 -121.53 -30.91
N PHE A 25 -3.66 -121.81 -30.25
CA PHE A 25 -2.85 -120.76 -29.62
C PHE A 25 -2.24 -119.79 -30.65
N GLU A 26 -1.79 -120.27 -31.81
CA GLU A 26 -1.30 -119.41 -32.90
C GLU A 26 -2.39 -118.49 -33.44
N LYS A 27 -3.62 -119.01 -33.61
CA LYS A 27 -4.77 -118.20 -34.05
C LYS A 27 -5.15 -117.16 -33.00
N ALA A 28 -5.19 -117.54 -31.73
CA ALA A 28 -5.46 -116.64 -30.62
C ALA A 28 -4.38 -115.55 -30.50
N LEU A 29 -3.11 -115.91 -30.67
CA LEU A 29 -1.99 -114.96 -30.63
C LEU A 29 -2.03 -113.97 -31.79
N LYS A 30 -2.31 -114.45 -33.02
CA LYS A 30 -2.52 -113.57 -34.19
C LYS A 30 -3.68 -112.59 -33.97
N GLN A 31 -4.78 -113.08 -33.42
CA GLN A 31 -5.93 -112.22 -33.09
C GLN A 31 -5.61 -111.21 -31.99
N ALA A 32 -4.89 -111.60 -30.95
CA ALA A 32 -4.47 -110.71 -29.87
C ALA A 32 -3.54 -109.59 -30.38
N ILE A 33 -2.60 -109.93 -31.28
CA ILE A 33 -1.72 -108.93 -31.92
C ILE A 33 -2.52 -107.96 -32.78
N ALA A 34 -3.48 -108.45 -33.58
CA ALA A 34 -4.33 -107.60 -34.41
C ALA A 34 -5.17 -106.63 -33.56
N ASN A 35 -5.81 -107.14 -32.51
CA ASN A 35 -6.59 -106.33 -31.57
C ASN A 35 -5.71 -105.29 -30.85
N GLN A 36 -4.47 -105.66 -30.48
CA GLN A 36 -3.54 -104.75 -29.82
C GLN A 36 -3.14 -103.60 -30.75
N GLU A 37 -2.89 -103.88 -32.03
CA GLU A 37 -2.55 -102.82 -33.00
C GLU A 37 -3.75 -101.92 -33.29
N GLU A 38 -4.98 -102.46 -33.36
CA GLU A 38 -6.20 -101.67 -33.48
C GLU A 38 -6.38 -100.70 -32.31
N VAL A 39 -6.27 -101.19 -31.07
CA VAL A 39 -6.36 -100.35 -29.85
C VAL A 39 -5.28 -99.27 -29.85
N LYS A 40 -4.05 -99.61 -30.27
CA LYS A 40 -2.95 -98.66 -30.36
C LYS A 40 -3.21 -97.56 -31.40
N MET A 41 -3.79 -97.92 -32.54
CA MET A 41 -4.19 -96.96 -33.58
C MET A 41 -5.31 -96.03 -33.11
N ILE A 42 -6.33 -96.56 -32.42
CA ILE A 42 -7.41 -95.75 -31.84
C ILE A 42 -6.85 -94.77 -30.80
N ASN A 43 -6.02 -95.25 -29.88
CA ASN A 43 -5.41 -94.43 -28.85
C ASN A 43 -4.52 -93.33 -29.44
N ASN A 44 -3.69 -93.64 -30.44
CA ASN A 44 -2.88 -92.62 -31.14
C ASN A 44 -3.75 -91.55 -31.81
N ASN A 45 -4.88 -91.94 -32.41
CA ASN A 45 -5.81 -90.99 -33.03
C ASN A 45 -6.48 -90.08 -31.98
N GLU A 46 -6.92 -90.63 -30.85
CA GLU A 46 -7.47 -89.85 -29.74
C GLU A 46 -6.42 -88.93 -29.09
N LEU A 47 -5.17 -89.37 -28.99
CA LEU A 47 -4.05 -88.56 -28.51
C LEU A 47 -3.79 -87.39 -29.47
N LEU A 48 -3.80 -87.61 -30.78
CA LEU A 48 -3.67 -86.54 -31.76
C LEU A 48 -4.82 -85.53 -31.68
N LYS A 49 -6.08 -86.00 -31.57
CA LYS A 49 -7.25 -85.13 -31.43
C LYS A 49 -7.20 -84.30 -30.14
N SER A 50 -6.86 -84.93 -29.01
CA SER A 50 -6.73 -84.22 -27.74
C SER A 50 -5.60 -83.20 -27.78
N LYS A 51 -4.48 -83.51 -28.44
CA LYS A 51 -3.39 -82.56 -28.67
C LYS A 51 -3.83 -81.36 -29.50
N GLU A 52 -4.55 -81.58 -30.59
CA GLU A 52 -5.09 -80.49 -31.42
C GLU A 52 -6.06 -79.59 -30.63
N ILE A 53 -6.92 -80.18 -29.80
CA ILE A 53 -7.82 -79.44 -28.91
C ILE A 53 -7.03 -78.61 -27.90
N ILE A 54 -5.98 -79.18 -27.29
CA ILE A 54 -5.10 -78.46 -26.36
C ILE A 54 -4.41 -77.29 -27.07
N ASP A 55 -3.94 -77.49 -28.31
CA ASP A 55 -3.29 -76.43 -29.09
C ASP A 55 -4.27 -75.30 -29.47
N ASP A 56 -5.52 -75.62 -29.84
CA ASP A 56 -6.56 -74.62 -30.10
C ASP A 56 -6.93 -73.84 -28.82
N LEU A 57 -7.07 -74.54 -27.69
CA LEU A 57 -7.34 -73.90 -26.40
C LEU A 57 -6.19 -72.99 -25.96
N ASN A 58 -4.93 -73.41 -26.16
CA ASN A 58 -3.76 -72.59 -25.88
C ASN A 58 -3.72 -71.33 -26.76
N LYS A 59 -4.06 -71.45 -28.05
CA LYS A 59 -4.17 -70.29 -28.95
C LYS A 59 -5.26 -69.31 -28.49
N LYS A 60 -6.43 -69.82 -28.10
CA LYS A 60 -7.53 -69.00 -27.57
C LYS A 60 -7.14 -68.31 -26.26
N LEU A 61 -6.45 -69.03 -25.36
CA LEU A 61 -5.95 -68.48 -24.11
C LEU A 61 -4.93 -67.35 -24.35
N ALA A 62 -3.99 -67.54 -25.27
CA ALA A 62 -3.01 -66.52 -25.64
C ALA A 62 -3.67 -65.27 -26.24
N SER A 63 -4.66 -65.46 -27.12
CA SER A 63 -5.45 -64.35 -27.70
C SER A 63 -6.23 -63.58 -26.62
N CYS A 64 -6.85 -64.29 -25.68
CA CYS A 64 -7.55 -63.69 -24.55
C CYS A 64 -6.58 -62.89 -23.66
N MET A 65 -5.42 -63.46 -23.33
CA MET A 65 -4.39 -62.78 -22.53
C MET A 65 -3.90 -61.50 -23.21
N SER A 66 -3.59 -61.57 -24.52
CA SER A 66 -3.18 -60.39 -25.28
C SER A 66 -4.26 -59.30 -25.33
N THR A 67 -5.53 -59.68 -25.37
CA THR A 67 -6.65 -58.73 -25.33
C THR A 67 -6.74 -58.07 -23.96
N ILE A 68 -6.58 -58.84 -22.88
CA ILE A 68 -6.55 -58.33 -21.51
C ILE A 68 -5.40 -57.34 -21.33
N ASP A 69 -4.20 -57.67 -21.79
CA ASP A 69 -3.03 -56.79 -21.71
C ASP A 69 -3.25 -55.48 -22.47
N ALA A 70 -3.84 -55.54 -23.66
CA ALA A 70 -4.21 -54.33 -24.42
C ALA A 70 -5.20 -53.45 -23.64
N LYS A 71 -6.22 -54.04 -23.01
CA LYS A 71 -7.19 -53.31 -22.18
C LYS A 71 -6.56 -52.74 -20.91
N ASN A 72 -5.60 -53.42 -20.30
CA ASN A 72 -4.87 -52.91 -19.15
C ASN A 72 -4.06 -51.65 -19.51
N VAL A 73 -3.44 -51.63 -20.70
CA VAL A 73 -2.75 -50.43 -21.21
C VAL A 73 -3.73 -49.28 -21.48
N GLU A 74 -4.89 -49.55 -22.10
CA GLU A 74 -5.93 -48.54 -22.30
C GLU A 74 -6.42 -47.94 -20.97
N LEU A 75 -6.67 -48.77 -19.95
CA LEU A 75 -7.08 -48.32 -18.61
C LEU A 75 -6.01 -47.46 -17.94
N LEU A 76 -4.73 -47.85 -18.04
CA LEU A 76 -3.63 -47.05 -17.49
C LEU A 76 -3.54 -45.69 -18.18
N ASN A 77 -3.66 -45.64 -19.50
CA ASN A 77 -3.66 -44.39 -20.26
C ASN A 77 -4.82 -43.48 -19.84
N LEU A 78 -6.02 -44.04 -19.66
CA LEU A 78 -7.17 -43.28 -19.17
C LEU A 78 -6.97 -42.77 -17.74
N GLN A 79 -6.35 -43.58 -16.87
CA GLN A 79 -6.04 -43.15 -15.50
C GLN A 79 -5.02 -42.00 -15.48
N ILE A 80 -4.01 -42.04 -16.34
CA ILE A 80 -3.04 -40.93 -16.51
C ILE A 80 -3.75 -39.69 -17.02
N ALA A 81 -4.59 -39.81 -18.05
CA ALA A 81 -5.35 -38.69 -18.59
C ALA A 81 -6.27 -38.06 -17.54
N LEU A 82 -6.98 -38.87 -16.74
CA LEU A 82 -7.78 -38.38 -15.63
C LEU A 82 -6.95 -37.64 -14.58
N GLY A 83 -5.78 -38.18 -14.21
CA GLY A 83 -4.84 -37.50 -13.31
C GLY A 83 -4.40 -36.13 -13.84
N GLN A 84 -4.14 -36.03 -15.14
CA GLN A 84 -3.81 -34.75 -15.80
C GLN A 84 -4.98 -33.77 -15.77
N TYR A 85 -6.21 -34.22 -16.04
CA TYR A 85 -7.39 -33.37 -15.96
C TYR A 85 -7.61 -32.82 -14.54
N TYR A 86 -7.40 -33.63 -13.50
CA TYR A 86 -7.51 -33.13 -12.12
C TYR A 86 -6.46 -32.07 -11.79
N ALA A 87 -5.21 -32.28 -12.21
CA ALA A 87 -4.15 -31.27 -12.04
C ALA A 87 -4.44 -29.98 -12.82
N GLU A 88 -5.02 -30.09 -14.02
CA GLU A 88 -5.42 -28.93 -14.83
C GLU A 88 -6.59 -28.16 -14.20
N ILE A 89 -7.57 -28.87 -13.62
CA ILE A 89 -8.69 -28.25 -12.89
C ILE A 89 -8.18 -27.47 -11.66
N GLU A 90 -7.29 -28.07 -10.88
CA GLU A 90 -6.71 -27.42 -9.69
C GLU A 90 -5.87 -26.18 -10.09
N ALA A 91 -5.03 -26.30 -11.12
CA ALA A 91 -4.27 -25.16 -11.64
C ALA A 91 -5.19 -24.03 -12.14
N LYS A 92 -6.30 -24.39 -12.79
CA LYS A 92 -7.31 -23.43 -13.25
C LYS A 92 -7.99 -22.72 -12.07
N GLU A 93 -8.37 -23.44 -11.02
CA GLU A 93 -8.98 -22.87 -9.82
C GLU A 93 -8.05 -21.84 -9.15
N HIS A 94 -6.76 -22.16 -9.03
CA HIS A 94 -5.76 -21.21 -8.53
C HIS A 94 -5.67 -19.95 -9.39
N LEU A 95 -5.61 -20.10 -10.71
CA LEU A 95 -5.58 -18.95 -11.63
C LEU A 95 -6.84 -18.10 -11.56
N GLU A 96 -8.01 -18.71 -11.38
CA GLU A 96 -9.27 -17.99 -11.20
C GLU A 96 -9.27 -17.18 -9.89
N GLY A 97 -8.71 -17.74 -8.81
CA GLY A 97 -8.49 -17.04 -7.55
C GLY A 97 -7.56 -15.83 -7.69
N ASP A 98 -6.39 -16.00 -8.30
CA ASP A 98 -5.43 -14.92 -8.55
C ASP A 98 -6.03 -13.82 -9.43
N LEU A 99 -6.83 -14.19 -10.42
CA LEU A 99 -7.53 -13.26 -11.30
C LEU A 99 -8.57 -12.45 -10.52
N ALA A 100 -9.32 -13.08 -9.62
CA ALA A 100 -10.26 -12.39 -8.75
C ALA A 100 -9.56 -11.37 -7.84
N LEU A 101 -8.43 -11.75 -7.23
CA LEU A 101 -7.61 -10.84 -6.41
C LEU A 101 -7.07 -9.66 -7.24
N ALA A 102 -6.51 -9.93 -8.42
CA ALA A 102 -6.02 -8.87 -9.31
C ALA A 102 -7.14 -7.90 -9.75
N ARG A 103 -8.36 -8.41 -9.97
CA ARG A 103 -9.54 -7.56 -10.26
C ARG A 103 -9.93 -6.71 -9.06
N GLU A 104 -9.91 -7.27 -7.86
CA GLU A 104 -10.19 -6.53 -6.63
C GLU A 104 -9.16 -5.41 -6.40
N GLU A 105 -7.87 -5.71 -6.55
CA GLU A 105 -6.80 -4.72 -6.46
C GLU A 105 -6.92 -3.64 -7.52
N SER A 106 -7.24 -4.02 -8.77
CA SER A 106 -7.50 -3.06 -9.84
C SER A 106 -8.70 -2.17 -9.53
N ALA A 107 -9.76 -2.70 -8.91
CA ALA A 107 -10.92 -1.91 -8.50
C ALA A 107 -10.56 -0.92 -7.38
N LYS A 108 -9.83 -1.37 -6.36
CA LYS A 108 -9.33 -0.51 -5.27
C LYS A 108 -8.44 0.62 -5.79
N LEU A 109 -7.51 0.31 -6.70
CA LEU A 109 -6.65 1.32 -7.31
C LEU A 109 -7.45 2.31 -8.18
N SER A 110 -8.46 1.83 -8.90
CA SER A 110 -9.34 2.71 -9.68
C SER A 110 -10.16 3.65 -8.80
N GLU A 111 -10.61 3.18 -7.62
CA GLU A 111 -11.32 4.01 -6.64
C GLU A 111 -10.41 5.08 -6.05
N LEU A 112 -9.21 4.69 -5.58
CA LEU A 112 -8.22 5.64 -5.07
C LEU A 112 -7.82 6.70 -6.11
N LEU A 113 -7.68 6.30 -7.38
CA LEU A 113 -7.37 7.23 -8.46
C LEU A 113 -8.51 8.22 -8.72
N LYS A 114 -9.77 7.75 -8.63
CA LYS A 114 -10.95 8.61 -8.77
C LYS A 114 -11.01 9.64 -7.64
N ASP A 115 -10.76 9.22 -6.40
CA ASP A 115 -10.78 10.09 -5.23
C ASP A 115 -9.64 11.13 -5.29
N ALA A 116 -8.43 10.69 -5.64
CA ALA A 116 -7.29 11.59 -5.85
C ALA A 116 -7.58 12.63 -6.95
N ASN A 117 -8.24 12.22 -8.04
CA ASN A 117 -8.62 13.13 -9.12
C ASN A 117 -9.71 14.13 -8.66
N GLN A 118 -10.69 13.69 -7.87
CA GLN A 118 -11.69 14.59 -7.28
C GLN A 118 -11.03 15.62 -6.35
N GLN A 119 -10.11 15.18 -5.50
CA GLN A 119 -9.37 16.06 -4.61
C GLN A 119 -8.50 17.06 -5.38
N ALA A 120 -7.85 16.61 -6.45
CA ALA A 120 -7.09 17.49 -7.34
C ALA A 120 -7.99 18.57 -7.96
N GLU A 121 -9.17 18.21 -8.47
CA GLU A 121 -10.13 19.18 -9.02
C GLU A 121 -10.70 20.14 -7.97
N ILE A 122 -10.90 19.70 -6.72
CA ILE A 122 -11.28 20.61 -5.62
C ILE A 122 -10.17 21.63 -5.35
N SER A 123 -8.93 21.15 -5.14
CA SER A 123 -7.78 22.03 -4.88
C SER A 123 -7.49 23.01 -6.02
N LYS A 124 -7.73 22.56 -7.27
CA LYS A 124 -7.63 23.40 -8.46
C LYS A 124 -8.68 24.51 -8.44
N ARG A 125 -9.95 24.20 -8.15
CA ARG A 125 -11.02 25.20 -8.00
C ARG A 125 -10.73 26.21 -6.90
N GLU A 126 -10.23 25.75 -5.75
CA GLU A 126 -9.82 26.63 -4.64
C GLU A 126 -8.67 27.56 -5.05
N LYS A 127 -7.67 27.04 -5.75
CA LYS A 127 -6.57 27.84 -6.30
C LYS A 127 -7.05 28.89 -7.29
N GLU A 128 -7.97 28.52 -8.18
CA GLU A 128 -8.58 29.45 -9.14
C GLU A 128 -9.37 30.56 -8.42
N GLU A 129 -10.12 30.22 -7.37
CA GLU A 129 -10.84 31.21 -6.54
C GLU A 129 -9.89 32.16 -5.80
N ILE A 130 -8.82 31.63 -5.20
CA ILE A 130 -7.80 32.45 -4.53
C ILE A 130 -7.12 33.38 -5.55
N LEU A 131 -6.78 32.87 -6.74
CA LEU A 131 -6.17 33.66 -7.80
C LEU A 131 -7.09 34.80 -8.25
N ALA A 132 -8.40 34.55 -8.34
CA ALA A 132 -9.39 35.59 -8.63
C ALA A 132 -9.46 36.66 -7.52
N LYS A 133 -9.47 36.24 -6.23
CA LYS A 133 -9.44 37.16 -5.08
C LYS A 133 -8.16 37.99 -5.04
N VAL A 134 -7.01 37.39 -5.34
CA VAL A 134 -5.72 38.10 -5.43
C VAL A 134 -5.75 39.12 -6.57
N SER A 135 -6.26 38.73 -7.75
CA SER A 135 -6.37 39.63 -8.90
C SER A 135 -7.26 40.85 -8.59
N GLU A 136 -8.36 40.63 -7.86
CA GLU A 136 -9.23 41.72 -7.42
C GLU A 136 -8.57 42.61 -6.36
N ALA A 137 -7.87 42.03 -5.38
CA ALA A 137 -7.12 42.78 -4.38
C ALA A 137 -5.99 43.61 -5.02
N GLU A 138 -5.29 43.07 -6.02
CA GLU A 138 -4.28 43.79 -6.81
C GLU A 138 -4.90 44.98 -7.55
N ARG A 139 -6.08 44.82 -8.15
CA ARG A 139 -6.81 45.91 -8.82
C ARG A 139 -7.15 47.04 -7.85
N VAL A 140 -7.74 46.71 -6.70
CA VAL A 140 -8.08 47.68 -5.65
C VAL A 140 -6.82 48.36 -5.09
N LEU A 141 -5.72 47.63 -4.94
CA LEU A 141 -4.44 48.18 -4.50
C LEU A 141 -3.88 49.20 -5.50
N VAL A 142 -3.93 48.90 -6.80
CA VAL A 142 -3.51 49.82 -7.86
C VAL A 142 -4.39 51.07 -7.87
N GLU A 143 -5.72 50.91 -7.78
CA GLU A 143 -6.65 52.03 -7.66
C GLU A 143 -6.37 52.90 -6.42
N GLY A 144 -6.08 52.27 -5.28
CA GLY A 144 -5.68 52.92 -4.04
C GLY A 144 -4.37 53.71 -4.18
N LYS A 145 -3.33 53.11 -4.77
CA LYS A 145 -2.06 53.78 -5.09
C LYS A 145 -2.29 55.00 -5.99
N ASN A 146 -3.10 54.87 -7.02
CA ASN A 146 -3.42 55.99 -7.92
C ASN A 146 -4.12 57.14 -7.17
N ARG A 147 -4.99 56.82 -6.21
CA ARG A 147 -5.66 57.83 -5.37
C ARG A 147 -4.69 58.50 -4.39
N VAL A 148 -3.77 57.74 -3.80
CA VAL A 148 -2.70 58.29 -2.95
C VAL A 148 -1.82 59.24 -3.75
N ASN A 149 -1.35 58.83 -4.94
CA ASN A 149 -0.53 59.69 -5.80
C ASN A 149 -1.23 61.02 -6.14
N LYS A 150 -2.53 60.97 -6.47
CA LYS A 150 -3.32 62.20 -6.71
C LYS A 150 -3.39 63.11 -5.48
N LEU A 151 -3.62 62.53 -4.31
CA LEU A 151 -3.65 63.28 -3.05
C LEU A 151 -2.27 63.85 -2.69
N GLU A 152 -1.19 63.14 -2.98
CA GLU A 152 0.18 63.62 -2.81
C GLU A 152 0.47 64.81 -3.74
N GLU A 153 0.10 64.71 -5.02
CA GLU A 153 0.22 65.82 -5.98
C GLU A 153 -0.55 67.06 -5.51
N ASP A 154 -1.79 66.88 -5.06
CA ASP A 154 -2.62 67.99 -4.55
C ASP A 154 -2.08 68.56 -3.24
N ASN A 155 -1.54 67.73 -2.35
CA ASN A 155 -0.86 68.18 -1.13
C ASN A 155 0.36 69.05 -1.47
N VAL A 156 1.17 68.63 -2.46
CA VAL A 156 2.30 69.42 -2.96
C VAL A 156 1.83 70.75 -3.57
N LYS A 157 0.75 70.75 -4.35
CA LYS A 157 0.16 71.99 -4.89
C LYS A 157 -0.30 72.93 -3.77
N LEU A 158 -0.99 72.40 -2.76
CA LEU A 158 -1.45 73.17 -1.61
C LEU A 158 -0.29 73.74 -0.79
N ARG A 159 0.76 72.94 -0.52
CA ARG A 159 1.99 73.42 0.14
C ARG A 159 2.64 74.57 -0.64
N ARG A 160 2.77 74.44 -1.96
CA ARG A 160 3.31 75.50 -2.81
C ARG A 160 2.45 76.77 -2.78
N ALA A 161 1.12 76.64 -2.85
CA ALA A 161 0.21 77.78 -2.76
C ALA A 161 0.29 78.48 -1.39
N LEU A 162 0.43 77.71 -0.31
CA LEU A 162 0.64 78.23 1.04
C LEU A 162 1.99 78.93 1.18
N GLU A 163 3.07 78.36 0.66
CA GLU A 163 4.40 79.00 0.66
C GLU A 163 4.37 80.31 -0.13
N GLN A 164 3.67 80.35 -1.27
CA GLN A 164 3.48 81.56 -2.06
C GLN A 164 2.68 82.61 -1.29
N SER A 165 1.58 82.23 -0.62
CA SER A 165 0.78 83.17 0.17
C SER A 165 1.54 83.69 1.38
N MET A 166 2.31 82.84 2.07
CA MET A 166 3.19 83.22 3.17
C MET A 166 4.32 84.16 2.68
N THR A 167 4.91 83.88 1.52
CA THR A 167 5.91 84.77 0.91
C THR A 167 5.31 86.13 0.56
N ARG A 168 4.09 86.15 0.01
CA ARG A 168 3.36 87.39 -0.27
C ARG A 168 3.05 88.16 1.02
N LEU A 169 2.57 87.47 2.06
CA LEU A 169 2.31 88.07 3.36
C LEU A 169 3.60 88.65 3.96
N ASN A 170 4.67 87.86 4.02
CA ASN A 170 5.96 88.31 4.54
C ASN A 170 6.53 89.50 3.76
N ARG A 171 6.38 89.55 2.43
CA ARG A 171 6.74 90.72 1.63
C ARG A 171 5.87 91.94 1.96
N MET A 172 4.56 91.74 2.10
CA MET A 172 3.64 92.82 2.48
C MET A 172 3.88 93.34 3.91
N SER A 173 4.28 92.47 4.84
CA SER A 173 4.62 92.83 6.23
C SER A 173 5.99 93.49 6.35
N LEU A 174 7.01 93.01 5.62
CA LEU A 174 8.35 93.62 5.64
C LEU A 174 8.35 95.05 5.07
N ASP A 175 7.57 95.32 4.02
CA ASP A 175 7.43 96.66 3.46
C ASP A 175 6.56 97.59 4.34
N SER A 176 5.67 97.06 5.19
CA SER A 176 4.83 97.89 6.06
C SER A 176 5.49 98.30 7.38
N ASP A 177 6.42 97.49 7.90
CA ASP A 177 7.02 97.73 9.21
C ASP A 177 8.15 98.77 9.20
N TYR A 178 8.73 99.08 8.03
CA TYR A 178 9.82 100.05 7.90
C TYR A 178 9.42 101.44 7.39
N PHE A 179 8.20 101.61 6.87
CA PHE A 179 7.77 102.86 6.23
C PHE A 179 6.46 103.37 6.83
N VAL A 180 6.54 104.22 7.86
CA VAL A 180 5.41 105.07 8.25
C VAL A 180 5.25 106.15 7.18
N ASP A 181 4.08 106.26 6.55
CA ASP A 181 3.81 107.28 5.52
C ASP A 181 4.26 108.65 6.04
N ARG A 182 5.17 109.29 5.29
CA ARG A 182 5.73 110.61 5.60
C ARG A 182 4.64 111.62 5.95
N ARG A 183 3.44 111.53 5.35
CA ARG A 183 2.30 112.40 5.66
C ARG A 183 1.78 112.22 7.08
N ILE A 184 1.72 110.99 7.58
CA ILE A 184 1.31 110.68 8.95
C ILE A 184 2.34 111.21 9.94
N VAL A 185 3.64 111.02 9.66
CA VAL A 185 4.72 111.53 10.50
C VAL A 185 4.68 113.06 10.58
N ILE A 186 4.54 113.74 9.44
CA ILE A 186 4.39 115.21 9.39
C ILE A 186 3.17 115.64 10.19
N LYS A 187 2.03 114.97 10.03
CA LYS A 187 0.81 115.33 10.75
C LYS A 187 0.99 115.14 12.25
N LEU A 188 1.63 114.07 12.71
CA LEU A 188 1.93 113.85 14.12
C LEU A 188 2.83 114.97 14.70
N LEU A 189 3.92 115.33 14.01
CA LEU A 189 4.79 116.46 14.37
C LEU A 189 4.03 117.79 14.43
N VAL A 190 3.25 118.09 13.38
CA VAL A 190 2.44 119.32 13.31
C VAL A 190 1.43 119.36 14.45
N THR A 191 0.76 118.25 14.76
CA THR A 191 -0.21 118.18 15.85
C THR A 191 0.45 118.33 17.21
N TYR A 192 1.67 117.80 17.38
CA TYR A 192 2.46 117.94 18.60
C TYR A 192 2.82 119.40 18.88
N PHE A 193 3.27 120.15 17.87
CA PHE A 193 3.57 121.59 18.02
C PHE A 193 2.32 122.46 18.15
N GLN A 194 1.25 122.16 17.43
CA GLN A 194 -0.01 122.91 17.52
C GLN A 194 -0.70 122.74 18.88
N ARG A 195 -0.58 121.57 19.52
CA ARG A 195 -1.17 121.27 20.83
C ARG A 195 -0.19 121.44 22.00
N ASN A 196 0.71 122.41 21.91
CA ASN A 196 1.60 122.81 23.01
C ASN A 196 2.34 121.62 23.66
N HIS A 197 2.96 120.76 22.83
CA HIS A 197 3.74 119.60 23.27
C HIS A 197 2.94 118.54 24.07
N SER A 198 1.72 118.22 23.62
CA SER A 198 0.88 117.20 24.28
C SER A 198 1.58 115.84 24.40
N LYS A 199 1.61 115.30 25.63
CA LYS A 199 2.20 114.00 25.97
C LYS A 199 1.49 112.82 25.28
N GLU A 200 0.19 112.92 25.04
CA GLU A 200 -0.59 111.87 24.36
C GLU A 200 -0.18 111.73 22.89
N VAL A 201 0.12 112.86 22.23
CA VAL A 201 0.60 112.85 20.84
C VAL A 201 2.02 112.28 20.78
N LEU A 202 2.86 112.60 21.77
CA LEU A 202 4.21 112.04 21.88
C LEU A 202 4.19 110.52 22.11
N ASP A 203 3.34 110.03 23.00
CA ASP A 203 3.16 108.59 23.26
C ASP A 203 2.63 107.85 22.02
N LEU A 204 1.70 108.47 21.28
CA LEU A 204 1.21 107.94 20.00
C LEU A 204 2.33 107.89 18.94
N MET A 205 3.17 108.92 18.88
CA MET A 205 4.34 108.96 17.99
C MET A 205 5.33 107.85 18.33
N VAL A 206 5.66 107.65 19.61
CA VAL A 206 6.54 106.58 20.09
C VAL A 206 6.04 105.21 19.64
N ARG A 207 4.73 104.96 19.76
CA ARG A 207 4.11 103.69 19.40
C ARG A 207 4.05 103.47 17.88
N MET A 208 3.71 104.51 17.10
CA MET A 208 3.57 104.38 15.64
C MET A 208 4.90 104.42 14.88
N LEU A 209 5.89 105.16 15.38
CA LEU A 209 7.22 105.27 14.76
C LEU A 209 8.21 104.23 15.29
N GLY A 210 7.80 103.39 16.25
CA GLY A 210 8.64 102.31 16.79
C GLY A 210 9.91 102.82 17.47
N PHE A 211 9.81 103.89 18.28
CA PHE A 211 10.99 104.45 18.98
C PHE A 211 11.61 103.39 19.89
N SER A 212 12.94 103.23 19.82
CA SER A 212 13.67 102.37 20.76
C SER A 212 13.60 102.93 22.18
N ASP A 213 13.81 102.08 23.19
CA ASP A 213 13.78 102.52 24.59
C ASP A 213 14.82 103.62 24.87
N GLU A 214 15.94 103.65 24.13
CA GLU A 214 16.94 104.72 24.16
C GLU A 214 16.40 106.05 23.59
N ASP A 215 15.61 106.01 22.52
CA ASP A 215 15.03 107.21 21.92
C ASP A 215 13.93 107.78 22.81
N LYS A 216 13.09 106.91 23.40
CA LYS A 216 12.07 107.29 24.39
C LYS A 216 12.66 108.05 25.58
N GLN A 217 13.87 107.68 25.99
CA GLN A 217 14.58 108.36 27.09
C GLN A 217 15.09 109.74 26.68
N ARG A 218 15.54 109.91 25.42
CA ARG A 218 16.02 111.21 24.89
C ARG A 218 14.91 112.22 24.65
N ILE A 219 13.70 111.77 24.29
CA ILE A 219 12.53 112.64 24.08
C ILE A 219 11.69 112.88 25.34
N GLY A 220 12.16 112.42 26.51
CA GLY A 220 11.50 112.66 27.81
C GLY A 220 10.25 111.82 28.06
N ALA A 221 9.99 110.77 27.28
CA ALA A 221 8.81 109.91 27.41
C ALA A 221 9.01 108.76 28.42
N ALA A 222 10.25 108.33 28.68
CA ALA A 222 10.53 107.12 29.48
C ALA A 222 10.54 107.30 31.02
N GLN A 223 10.06 108.42 31.56
CA GLN A 223 10.10 108.69 33.01
C GLN A 223 8.73 108.52 33.67
N GLN A 224 8.08 107.35 33.54
CA GLN A 224 6.97 106.92 34.44
C GLN A 224 6.49 105.46 34.19
N GLY A 225 6.69 104.58 35.19
CA GLY A 225 5.98 103.29 35.42
C GLY A 225 6.65 102.03 34.83
N THR A 226 7.35 101.13 35.54
CA THR A 226 7.11 100.37 36.80
C THR A 226 6.06 99.24 36.71
N GLY A 227 6.50 97.97 36.80
CA GLY A 227 5.69 96.81 37.24
C GLY A 227 5.69 95.60 36.28
N LYS A 228 6.44 94.51 36.51
CA LYS A 228 6.24 93.41 37.48
C LYS A 228 5.07 92.47 37.09
N GLY A 229 5.38 91.23 36.69
CA GLY A 229 4.37 90.19 36.40
C GLY A 229 4.95 88.80 36.20
N VAL A 230 5.25 88.12 37.30
CA VAL A 230 5.55 86.68 37.38
C VAL A 230 4.23 85.91 37.56
N VAL A 231 3.98 84.91 36.71
CA VAL A 231 3.05 83.79 36.95
C VAL A 231 3.74 82.56 36.36
N ARG A 232 4.42 81.70 37.14
CA ARG A 232 3.92 80.73 38.13
C ARG A 232 2.85 79.81 37.53
N GLY A 233 3.26 78.59 37.17
CA GLY A 233 2.32 77.52 36.82
C GLY A 233 2.98 76.23 36.32
N VAL A 234 3.46 75.41 37.27
CA VAL A 234 3.34 73.93 37.33
C VAL A 234 3.54 73.15 36.01
N LEU A 235 4.72 72.57 35.78
CA LEU A 235 5.07 71.16 36.09
C LEU A 235 3.97 70.14 35.72
N GLY A 236 4.17 69.43 34.61
CA GLY A 236 3.36 68.28 34.22
C GLY A 236 4.00 67.52 33.04
N LEU A 237 5.01 66.70 33.33
CA LEU A 237 5.56 65.73 32.38
C LEU A 237 4.55 64.60 32.08
N PRO A 238 4.63 63.98 30.88
CA PRO A 238 3.68 63.00 30.37
C PRO A 238 4.09 61.57 30.70
N GLY A 239 3.16 60.67 31.03
CA GLY A 239 3.51 59.26 31.22
C GLY A 239 2.36 58.33 31.58
N ARG A 240 2.09 57.39 30.67
CA ARG A 240 1.59 56.01 30.85
C ARG A 240 0.78 55.69 32.12
N LEU A 241 -0.50 55.36 31.91
CA LEU A 241 -1.21 54.37 32.73
C LEU A 241 -1.55 53.15 31.86
N VAL A 242 -0.91 52.04 32.21
CA VAL A 242 -1.26 50.67 31.86
C VAL A 242 -2.15 50.14 32.99
N GLY A 243 -3.27 49.51 32.65
CA GLY A 243 -4.21 48.84 33.56
C GLY A 243 -5.58 48.82 32.89
N GLY A 244 -6.30 47.72 32.69
CA GLY A 244 -6.34 46.49 33.47
C GLY A 244 -7.71 46.38 34.15
N ILE A 245 -8.53 45.45 33.63
CA ILE A 245 -9.59 44.69 34.32
C ILE A 245 -10.91 45.40 34.70
N LEU A 246 -12.01 44.95 34.06
CA LEU A 246 -13.40 44.85 34.57
C LEU A 246 -14.10 43.84 33.62
N GLY A 247 -14.53 42.62 33.96
CA GLY A 247 -15.42 42.20 35.06
C GLY A 247 -16.85 42.69 34.77
N GLY A 248 -17.92 41.91 34.59
CA GLY A 248 -18.23 40.48 34.63
C GLY A 248 -19.77 40.29 34.70
N SER A 249 -20.26 39.09 34.33
CA SER A 249 -21.55 38.43 34.68
C SER A 249 -22.89 38.90 34.06
N SER A 250 -23.70 37.96 33.52
CA SER A 250 -24.89 37.40 34.22
C SER A 250 -25.71 36.39 33.38
N ALA A 251 -26.14 35.31 34.05
CA ALA A 251 -27.34 34.47 33.88
C ALA A 251 -27.46 33.39 32.77
N GLU A 252 -27.30 32.14 33.23
CA GLU A 252 -28.14 30.92 33.03
C GLU A 252 -28.97 30.69 31.75
N VAL A 253 -28.47 29.76 30.91
CA VAL A 253 -29.06 28.49 30.38
C VAL A 253 -30.61 28.45 30.22
N PRO A 254 -31.16 28.15 29.00
CA PRO A 254 -31.08 26.78 28.44
C PRO A 254 -30.87 26.61 26.92
N ALA A 255 -30.13 25.54 26.63
CA ALA A 255 -30.17 24.62 25.47
C ALA A 255 -30.13 25.16 24.02
N ASN A 256 -29.16 24.59 23.28
CA ASN A 256 -29.00 24.57 21.83
C ASN A 256 -28.65 25.90 21.15
N VAL A 257 -27.40 26.03 20.71
CA VAL A 257 -26.94 26.09 19.30
C VAL A 257 -25.53 26.72 19.31
N ALA A 258 -24.56 26.05 18.69
CA ALA A 258 -23.27 26.55 18.19
C ALA A 258 -22.42 27.43 19.14
N SER A 259 -21.45 26.80 19.79
CA SER A 259 -20.32 27.46 20.44
C SER A 259 -19.32 28.00 19.39
N GLU A 260 -19.64 29.14 18.76
CA GLU A 260 -18.76 29.84 17.80
C GLU A 260 -17.79 30.84 18.46
N ASN A 261 -17.73 30.90 19.80
CA ASN A 261 -16.85 31.83 20.52
C ASN A 261 -15.83 31.15 21.42
N GLN A 262 -15.37 29.93 21.07
CA GLN A 262 -14.14 29.40 21.68
C GLN A 262 -12.97 30.13 21.04
N SER A 263 -12.35 31.03 21.82
CA SER A 263 -11.18 31.78 21.38
C SER A 263 -10.09 30.80 20.98
N PHE A 264 -9.34 31.10 19.91
CA PHE A 264 -8.21 30.30 19.44
C PHE A 264 -7.21 29.95 20.57
N ALA A 265 -7.11 30.81 21.59
CA ALA A 265 -6.34 30.55 22.80
C ALA A 265 -6.90 29.39 23.64
N ASP A 266 -8.23 29.29 23.79
CA ASP A 266 -8.89 28.20 24.53
C ASP A 266 -8.76 26.87 23.77
N LEU A 267 -8.88 26.88 22.44
CA LEU A 267 -8.62 25.71 21.59
C LEU A 267 -7.16 25.26 21.65
N TRP A 268 -6.21 26.20 21.74
CA TRP A 268 -4.80 25.89 21.94
C TRP A 268 -4.53 25.33 23.34
N VAL A 269 -5.19 25.85 24.36
CA VAL A 269 -5.08 25.34 25.74
C VAL A 269 -5.67 23.93 25.81
N ASP A 270 -6.83 23.68 25.19
CA ASP A 270 -7.44 22.35 25.10
C ASP A 270 -6.56 21.39 24.32
N PHE A 271 -5.93 21.82 23.22
CA PHE A 271 -4.98 20.99 22.48
C PHE A 271 -3.76 20.65 23.33
N LEU A 272 -3.18 21.61 24.05
CA LEU A 272 -2.02 21.38 24.92
C LEU A 272 -2.36 20.46 26.10
N LEU A 273 -3.51 20.66 26.74
CA LEU A 273 -4.02 19.81 27.81
C LEU A 273 -4.30 18.39 27.31
N LYS A 274 -4.92 18.26 26.13
CA LYS A 274 -5.20 16.98 25.51
C LYS A 274 -3.93 16.26 25.05
N GLU A 275 -2.94 16.98 24.52
CA GLU A 275 -1.66 16.41 24.14
C GLU A 275 -0.84 15.97 25.37
N THR A 276 -0.91 16.72 26.47
CA THR A 276 -0.26 16.32 27.74
C THR A 276 -0.97 15.14 28.40
N GLU A 277 -2.31 15.11 28.42
CA GLU A 277 -3.10 13.97 28.93
C GLU A 277 -2.87 12.72 28.09
N GLU A 278 -2.83 12.83 26.75
CA GLU A 278 -2.56 11.70 25.85
C GLU A 278 -1.14 11.16 26.03
N ARG A 279 -0.15 12.04 26.26
CA ARG A 279 1.23 11.65 26.56
C ARG A 279 1.33 10.95 27.92
N GLU A 280 0.68 11.49 28.95
CA GLU A 280 0.63 10.90 30.28
C GLU A 280 -0.10 9.54 30.26
N ARG A 281 -1.17 9.40 29.45
CA ARG A 281 -1.89 8.13 29.25
C ARG A 281 -1.05 7.07 28.52
N ARG A 282 -0.20 7.48 27.57
CA ARG A 282 0.75 6.57 26.89
C ARG A 282 1.89 6.15 27.83
N GLU A 283 2.35 7.05 28.68
CA GLU A 283 3.40 6.76 29.67
C GLU A 283 2.86 5.87 30.82
N SER A 284 1.61 6.05 31.25
CA SER A 284 0.97 5.19 32.26
C SER A 284 0.48 3.83 31.72
N ALA A 285 0.06 3.75 30.45
CA ALA A 285 -0.25 2.47 29.80
C ALA A 285 1.01 1.65 29.43
N GLY A 286 2.14 2.33 29.19
CA GLY A 286 3.46 1.69 29.00
C GLY A 286 4.05 1.12 30.30
N ALA A 287 3.74 1.72 31.45
CA ALA A 287 4.20 1.22 32.75
C ALA A 287 3.38 0.04 33.29
N SER A 288 2.09 -0.08 32.94
CA SER A 288 1.24 -1.20 33.37
C SER A 288 1.41 -2.48 32.53
N SER A 289 1.95 -2.37 31.32
CA SER A 289 2.15 -3.51 30.39
C SER A 289 3.53 -4.19 30.55
N LEU A 290 4.51 -3.53 31.19
CA LEU A 290 5.86 -4.09 31.38
C LEU A 290 6.03 -4.95 32.64
N SER A 291 4.99 -5.17 33.46
CA SER A 291 5.08 -5.91 34.72
C SER A 291 4.38 -7.27 34.73
N LYS A 292 3.93 -7.77 33.57
CA LYS A 292 3.10 -8.99 33.51
C LYS A 292 3.39 -9.93 32.34
N GLU A 293 4.64 -10.03 31.90
CA GLU A 293 5.09 -11.14 31.06
C GLU A 293 6.60 -11.29 31.22
N ASP A 294 7.01 -12.09 32.20
CA ASP A 294 8.17 -12.99 32.16
C ASP A 294 8.68 -13.32 33.57
N GLN A 295 8.06 -14.34 34.17
CA GLN A 295 8.71 -15.20 35.15
C GLN A 295 8.18 -16.64 35.00
N GLN A 296 8.88 -17.48 34.22
CA GLN A 296 9.44 -18.77 34.69
C GLN A 296 10.22 -19.47 33.55
N GLY A 297 11.57 -19.63 33.67
CA GLY A 297 12.30 -20.53 32.76
C GLY A 297 13.82 -20.41 32.52
N ARG A 298 14.64 -20.05 33.54
CA ARG A 298 16.08 -20.40 33.80
C ARG A 298 16.78 -21.36 32.76
N SER A 299 17.98 -21.14 32.17
CA SER A 299 19.33 -20.73 32.68
C SER A 299 20.38 -20.54 31.52
N PRO A 300 21.65 -20.09 31.78
CA PRO A 300 22.42 -19.17 30.93
C PRO A 300 23.70 -19.72 30.25
N SER A 301 24.24 -18.96 29.29
CA SER A 301 25.69 -18.73 28.97
C SER A 301 25.77 -17.79 27.76
N ALA A 302 26.71 -16.86 27.54
CA ALA A 302 27.67 -16.06 28.29
C ALA A 302 28.33 -15.16 27.21
N THR A 303 28.57 -13.86 27.49
CA THR A 303 29.58 -12.95 26.86
C THR A 303 29.52 -12.68 25.34
N GLY A 304 29.66 -11.47 24.79
CA GLY A 304 29.97 -10.13 25.30
C GLY A 304 29.66 -9.09 24.19
N VAL A 305 29.19 -7.90 24.55
CA VAL A 305 29.91 -6.60 24.63
C VAL A 305 30.27 -5.97 23.28
N GLY A 306 29.69 -4.79 23.05
CA GLY A 306 30.14 -3.72 22.13
C GLY A 306 29.26 -3.60 20.89
N GLY A 307 28.56 -2.51 20.58
CA GLY A 307 28.64 -1.14 21.06
C GLY A 307 28.67 -0.18 19.86
N SER A 308 27.50 0.23 19.36
CA SER A 308 27.21 1.54 18.74
C SER A 308 28.00 1.97 17.46
N PRO A 309 27.62 3.07 16.75
CA PRO A 309 27.19 2.94 15.35
C PRO A 309 27.84 3.92 14.34
N LEU A 310 27.44 3.76 13.06
CA LEU A 310 27.30 4.82 12.04
C LEU A 310 28.60 5.33 11.33
N PRO A 311 28.51 6.16 10.26
CA PRO A 311 28.52 5.76 8.84
C PRO A 311 29.62 6.50 8.02
N ASP A 312 29.68 6.26 6.70
CA ASP A 312 29.84 7.29 5.64
C ASP A 312 30.25 6.66 4.29
N HIS A 313 29.40 6.77 3.27
CA HIS A 313 29.45 7.78 2.20
C HIS A 313 30.59 7.62 1.17
N LYS A 314 30.16 7.19 -0.03
CA LYS A 314 30.41 7.84 -1.32
C LYS A 314 31.81 7.75 -1.93
N THR A 315 31.92 6.98 -3.02
CA THR A 315 32.59 7.47 -4.24
C THR A 315 31.87 6.93 -5.48
N ASN A 316 31.25 7.84 -6.24
CA ASN A 316 30.93 7.65 -7.65
C ASN A 316 32.21 7.90 -8.44
N ALA A 317 32.61 6.96 -9.29
CA ALA A 317 33.59 7.19 -10.34
C ALA A 317 32.98 6.74 -11.67
N SER A 318 32.56 7.72 -12.47
CA SER A 318 32.25 7.57 -13.89
C SER A 318 33.51 7.86 -14.71
N GLY A 319 33.87 6.97 -15.62
CA GLY A 319 34.99 7.16 -16.54
C GLY A 319 35.27 5.93 -17.41
N SER A 320 34.41 5.68 -18.40
CA SER A 320 34.70 4.82 -19.57
C SER A 320 35.69 5.54 -20.52
N PRO A 321 36.07 5.00 -21.71
CA PRO A 321 35.89 3.66 -22.29
C PRO A 321 37.18 3.08 -22.95
N ALA A 322 37.20 1.79 -23.30
CA ALA A 322 37.71 1.31 -24.60
C ALA A 322 37.62 -0.23 -24.76
N ALA A 323 36.95 -0.63 -25.85
CA ALA A 323 37.27 -1.74 -26.75
C ALA A 323 37.55 -3.15 -26.19
N ALA A 324 36.65 -4.09 -26.50
CA ALA A 324 36.91 -5.13 -27.50
C ALA A 324 35.66 -5.99 -27.79
N ALA A 325 35.58 -6.42 -29.05
CA ALA A 325 34.81 -7.50 -29.69
C ALA A 325 34.16 -8.55 -28.76
N GLY A 326 33.04 -9.20 -29.08
CA GLY A 326 32.32 -9.34 -30.34
C GLY A 326 31.36 -10.56 -30.24
N PHE A 327 30.57 -10.75 -31.30
CA PHE A 327 29.81 -11.95 -31.68
C PHE A 327 28.40 -12.19 -31.09
N SER A 328 27.41 -11.81 -31.91
CA SER A 328 26.31 -12.62 -32.50
C SER A 328 25.87 -13.91 -31.76
N ARG A 329 24.61 -14.01 -31.33
CA ARG A 329 23.42 -14.54 -32.07
C ARG A 329 23.42 -16.06 -32.25
N PHE A 330 22.48 -16.75 -31.58
CA PHE A 330 21.49 -17.73 -32.11
C PHE A 330 21.05 -18.74 -31.02
N ASN A 331 19.80 -18.59 -30.55
CA ASN A 331 18.65 -19.54 -30.59
C ASN A 331 18.82 -21.04 -30.21
N PRO A 332 17.71 -21.78 -29.99
CA PRO A 332 17.43 -22.52 -28.76
C PRO A 332 17.32 -24.04 -29.03
N SER A 333 16.66 -24.76 -28.12
CA SER A 333 16.19 -26.16 -28.15
C SER A 333 17.16 -27.22 -27.63
N GLN A 334 16.77 -27.91 -26.55
CA GLN A 334 16.27 -29.28 -26.64
C GLN A 334 15.71 -29.78 -25.30
N ASN A 335 14.49 -30.30 -25.43
CA ASN A 335 13.81 -31.20 -24.53
C ASN A 335 14.60 -32.52 -24.48
N ASP A 336 14.77 -33.13 -23.30
CA ASP A 336 14.75 -34.59 -23.17
C ASP A 336 14.68 -35.03 -21.70
N ASN A 337 13.61 -35.78 -21.43
CA ASN A 337 13.39 -36.60 -20.25
C ASN A 337 14.44 -37.73 -20.18
N GLN A 338 14.96 -37.99 -18.98
CA GLN A 338 15.19 -39.35 -18.47
C GLN A 338 15.56 -39.34 -16.98
N SER A 339 14.67 -39.87 -16.15
CA SER A 339 15.01 -40.60 -14.91
C SER A 339 15.30 -42.08 -15.30
N PRO A 340 15.93 -42.94 -14.46
CA PRO A 340 15.33 -43.44 -13.20
C PRO A 340 16.28 -43.91 -12.07
N PHE A 341 15.63 -44.19 -10.91
CA PHE A 341 15.97 -45.13 -9.81
C PHE A 341 16.54 -44.61 -8.46
N SER A 342 15.62 -44.54 -7.49
CA SER A 342 15.53 -45.34 -6.23
C SER A 342 16.61 -45.28 -5.13
N SER A 343 16.17 -44.88 -3.92
CA SER A 343 16.50 -45.46 -2.59
C SER A 343 15.51 -44.88 -1.55
N ARG A 344 14.43 -45.56 -1.13
CA ARG A 344 14.28 -46.60 -0.08
C ARG A 344 14.84 -46.21 1.31
N GLY A 345 13.94 -46.02 2.29
CA GLY A 345 14.27 -46.04 3.73
C GLY A 345 13.23 -45.49 4.73
N ASN A 346 12.20 -46.29 5.02
CA ASN A 346 11.38 -46.47 6.27
C ASN A 346 11.07 -45.28 7.23
N VAL A 347 9.79 -44.89 7.41
CA VAL A 347 8.75 -45.40 8.36
C VAL A 347 8.93 -44.95 9.83
N LEU A 348 7.99 -44.11 10.32
CA LEU A 348 7.16 -44.34 11.52
C LEU A 348 5.97 -43.35 11.59
N GLN A 349 4.84 -43.88 12.05
CA GLN A 349 3.47 -43.33 12.05
C GLN A 349 3.17 -42.39 13.23
N SER A 350 2.19 -41.50 13.03
CA SER A 350 1.06 -41.13 13.93
C SER A 350 0.49 -39.80 13.39
N GLY A 351 -0.75 -39.63 12.93
CA GLY A 351 -2.01 -40.28 13.22
C GLY A 351 -3.01 -39.16 13.52
N HIS A 352 -3.85 -38.78 12.55
CA HIS A 352 -5.21 -38.21 12.71
C HIS A 352 -5.78 -37.93 11.31
N SER A 353 -6.61 -38.86 10.84
CA SER A 353 -7.42 -38.76 9.63
C SER A 353 -8.87 -38.59 10.04
N ASP A 354 -9.52 -37.54 9.55
CA ASP A 354 -10.96 -37.50 9.31
C ASP A 354 -11.15 -37.13 7.83
N SER A 355 -11.37 -38.14 6.99
CA SER A 355 -11.77 -37.93 5.59
C SER A 355 -12.70 -39.07 5.18
N GLU A 356 -13.99 -38.79 5.35
CA GLU A 356 -15.10 -39.62 4.93
C GLU A 356 -15.21 -39.63 3.40
N PHE A 357 -14.55 -40.55 2.69
CA PHE A 357 -15.08 -41.06 1.43
C PHE A 357 -14.67 -42.52 1.21
N SER A 358 -15.71 -43.36 1.17
CA SER A 358 -15.70 -44.80 0.98
C SER A 358 -15.04 -45.21 -0.34
N THR A 359 -13.92 -45.93 -0.27
CA THR A 359 -13.36 -46.71 -1.38
C THR A 359 -13.61 -48.20 -1.17
N VAL A 360 -14.35 -48.78 -2.10
CA VAL A 360 -14.58 -50.23 -2.25
C VAL A 360 -13.27 -50.91 -2.71
N PRO A 361 -12.78 -51.98 -2.05
CA PRO A 361 -11.69 -52.78 -2.59
C PRO A 361 -12.21 -53.82 -3.59
N LEU A 362 -11.62 -53.83 -4.80
CA LEU A 362 -11.82 -54.87 -5.82
C LEU A 362 -10.49 -55.61 -6.08
N ASN A 363 -10.37 -56.86 -5.60
CA ASN A 363 -9.70 -58.05 -6.23
C ASN A 363 -9.53 -59.20 -5.19
N SER A 364 -10.27 -60.32 -5.33
CA SER A 364 -9.88 -61.66 -5.87
C SER A 364 -8.73 -62.34 -5.10
N SER A 365 -8.79 -63.59 -4.62
CA SER A 365 -9.27 -64.88 -5.16
C SER A 365 -9.48 -65.83 -3.96
N GLU A 366 -10.39 -66.80 -3.94
CA GLU A 366 -10.02 -68.20 -4.23
C GLU A 366 -11.30 -69.06 -4.31
N ARG A 367 -11.67 -69.49 -5.52
CA ARG A 367 -12.81 -70.39 -5.75
C ARG A 367 -12.28 -71.79 -6.07
N ASN A 368 -11.99 -72.56 -5.02
CA ASN A 368 -11.78 -74.01 -5.13
C ASN A 368 -13.14 -74.70 -5.25
N SER A 369 -13.51 -75.10 -6.46
CA SER A 369 -14.65 -75.97 -6.71
C SER A 369 -14.29 -77.42 -6.36
N ARG A 370 -14.58 -77.86 -5.12
CA ARG A 370 -14.75 -79.28 -4.81
C ARG A 370 -16.25 -79.59 -4.79
N VAL A 371 -16.72 -80.12 -5.92
CA VAL A 371 -18.00 -80.81 -6.03
C VAL A 371 -17.83 -82.19 -5.41
N SER A 372 -18.42 -82.42 -4.24
CA SER A 372 -18.71 -83.79 -3.77
C SER A 372 -20.16 -83.84 -3.29
N ARG A 373 -20.93 -84.63 -4.02
CA ARG A 373 -22.35 -84.92 -3.85
C ARG A 373 -22.62 -85.54 -2.47
N LEU A 374 -23.58 -84.99 -1.75
CA LEU A 374 -24.32 -85.71 -0.72
C LEU A 374 -25.58 -86.30 -1.38
N LEU A 375 -25.70 -87.63 -1.32
CA LEU A 375 -26.93 -88.37 -1.58
C LEU A 375 -27.36 -89.08 -0.28
N PRO A 376 -28.67 -89.26 -0.04
CA PRO A 376 -29.20 -89.73 1.24
C PRO A 376 -29.17 -91.25 1.38
N ARG A 377 -28.94 -91.72 2.61
CA ARG A 377 -29.05 -93.12 3.02
C ARG A 377 -30.50 -93.61 2.87
N TYR A 378 -30.69 -94.64 2.04
CA TYR A 378 -31.58 -95.78 2.31
C TYR A 378 -30.74 -97.04 2.27
#